data_AF-A0AAU5LUG6-F1
#
_entry.id   AF-A0AAU5LUG6-F1
#
_cell.length_a   1.000
_cell.length_b   1.000
_cell.length_c   1.000
_cell.angle_alpha   90.00
_cell.angle_beta   90.00
_cell.angle_gamma   90.00
#
_symmetry.space_group_name_H-M   'P 1'
#
loop_
_entity.id
_entity.type
_entity.pdbx_description
1 polymer ?
#
loop_
_entity_poly.entity_id
_entity_poly.type
_entity_poly.pdbx_seq_one_letter_code
_entity_poly.pdbx_strand_id
1 'polypeptide(L)' 'MFWFILIVLIVGGVAAWKFRVPLLAKLTGQPQHRIQRAIDKRKEGR' A
#
# COMPACT_ATOMS: atom_id res chain seq x y z
N MET A 1 0.30 -25.97 11.89
CA MET A 1 -0.11 -24.63 12.37
C MET A 1 0.86 -23.51 11.94
N PHE A 2 2.18 -23.70 12.04
CA PHE A 2 3.19 -22.73 11.58
C PHE A 2 2.99 -22.23 10.13
N TRP A 3 2.65 -23.12 9.20
CA TRP A 3 2.41 -22.77 7.80
C TRP A 3 1.26 -21.76 7.58
N PHE A 4 0.18 -21.88 8.37
CA PHE A 4 -0.95 -20.95 8.30
C PHE A 4 -0.57 -19.55 8.79
N ILE A 5 0.21 -19.47 9.88
CA ILE A 5 0.74 -18.21 10.41
C ILE A 5 1.64 -17.52 9.39
N LEU A 6 2.45 -18.29 8.67
CA LEU A 6 3.33 -17.78 7.63
C LEU A 6 2.54 -17.20 6.46
N ILE A 7 1.49 -17.91 6.01
CA ILE A 7 0.58 -17.41 4.97
C ILE A 7 -0.14 -16.13 5.43
N VAL A 8 -0.66 -16.09 6.65
CA VAL A 8 -1.35 -14.90 7.18
C VAL A 8 -0.41 -13.71 7.25
N LEU A 9 0.85 -13.90 7.67
CA LEU A 9 1.86 -12.83 7.70
C LEU A 9 2.17 -12.30 6.30
N ILE A 10 2.38 -13.19 5.32
CA ILE A 10 2.65 -12.80 3.94
C ILE A 10 1.43 -12.06 3.36
N VAL A 11 0.24 -12.63 3.49
CA VAL A 11 -1.00 -12.04 2.97
C VAL A 11 -1.27 -10.69 3.63
N GLY A 12 -1.09 -10.58 4.95
CA GLY A 12 -1.23 -9.33 5.69
C GLY A 12 -0.23 -8.26 5.23
N GLY A 13 1.04 -8.63 5.05
CA GLY A 13 2.08 -7.73 4.55
C GLY A 13 1.81 -7.25 3.12
N VAL A 14 1.41 -8.16 2.22
CA VAL A 14 1.06 -7.84 0.83
C VAL A 14 -0.19 -6.98 0.77
N ALA A 15 -1.22 -7.29 1.56
CA ALA A 15 -2.43 -6.49 1.66
C ALA A 15 -2.11 -5.08 2.17
N ALA A 16 -1.33 -4.94 3.24
CA ALA A 16 -0.90 -3.64 3.74
C ALA A 16 -0.16 -2.84 2.66
N TRP A 17 0.74 -3.48 1.91
CA TRP A 17 1.50 -2.82 0.84
C TRP A 17 0.64 -2.41 -0.36
N LYS A 18 -0.30 -3.25 -0.77
CA LYS A 18 -1.20 -2.98 -1.91
C LYS A 18 -2.30 -1.98 -1.54
N PHE A 19 -2.84 -2.07 -0.33
CA PHE A 19 -3.94 -1.22 0.12
C PHE A 19 -3.49 0.12 0.71
N ARG A 20 -2.19 0.35 0.96
CA ARG A 20 -1.69 1.66 1.46
C ARG A 20 -2.19 2.84 0.62
N VAL A 21 -2.16 2.73 -0.71
CA VAL A 21 -2.52 3.83 -1.63
C VAL A 21 -4.03 4.07 -1.65
N PRO A 22 -4.92 3.07 -1.86
CA PRO A 22 -6.36 3.28 -1.73
C PRO A 22 -6.80 3.72 -0.33
N LEU A 23 -6.16 3.22 0.74
CA LEU A 23 -6.48 3.65 2.11
C LEU A 23 -6.10 5.10 2.33
N LEU A 24 -4.90 5.51 1.92
CA LEU A 24 -4.50 6.92 1.97
C LEU A 24 -5.42 7.78 1.10
N ALA A 25 -5.79 7.33 -0.10
CA ALA A 25 -6.74 8.04 -0.97
C ALA A 25 -8.13 8.19 -0.34
N LYS A 26 -8.63 7.17 0.35
CA LYS A 26 -9.91 7.22 1.07
C LYS A 26 -9.84 8.13 2.30
N LEU A 27 -8.74 8.10 3.05
CA LEU A 27 -8.53 8.95 4.23
C LEU A 27 -8.33 10.42 3.87
N THR A 28 -7.61 10.72 2.79
CA THR A 28 -7.34 12.09 2.36
C THR A 28 -8.39 12.65 1.40
N GLY A 29 -9.36 11.82 0.97
CA GLY A 29 -10.35 12.18 -0.04
C GLY A 29 -9.74 12.49 -1.42
N GLN A 30 -8.44 12.26 -1.62
CA GLN A 30 -7.75 12.56 -2.87
C GLN A 30 -7.85 11.40 -3.86
N PRO A 31 -7.98 11.69 -5.17
CA PRO A 31 -7.96 10.67 -6.20
C PRO A 31 -6.62 9.90 -6.17
N GLN A 32 -6.70 8.57 -6.24
CA GLN A 32 -5.52 7.67 -6.21
C GLN A 32 -4.44 8.09 -7.21
N HIS A 33 -4.81 8.60 -8.38
CA HIS A 33 -3.87 9.02 -9.42
C HIS A 33 -2.94 10.16 -8.96
N ARG A 34 -3.41 11.08 -8.11
CA ARG A 34 -2.58 12.17 -7.58
C ARG A 34 -1.60 11.66 -6.54
N ILE A 35 -2.04 10.77 -5.66
CA ILE A 35 -1.19 10.16 -4.64
C ILE A 35 -0.12 9.30 -5.30
N GLN A 36 -0.51 8.49 -6.29
CA GLN A 36 0.43 7.68 -7.07
C GLN A 36 1.49 8.56 -7.74
N ARG A 37 1.09 9.63 -8.46
CA ARG A 37 2.05 10.59 -9.05
C ARG A 37 2.96 11.26 -8.02
N ALA A 38 2.44 11.61 -6.84
CA ALA A 38 3.24 12.24 -5.80
C ALA A 38 4.27 11.26 -5.19
N ILE A 39 3.87 10.01 -4.99
CA ILE A 39 4.75 8.93 -4.53
C ILE A 39 5.80 8.61 -5.61
N ASP A 40 5.41 8.52 -6.88
CA ASP A 40 6.33 8.23 -7.99
C ASP A 40 7.36 9.36 -8.15
N LYS A 41 6.94 10.63 -8.11
CA LYS A 41 7.86 11.78 -8.08
C LYS A 41 8.84 11.75 -6.91
N ARG A 42 8.38 11.32 -5.72
CA ARG A 42 9.23 11.18 -4.51
C ARG A 42 10.21 10.02 -4.64
N LYS A 43 9.86 8.97 -5.38
CA LYS A 43 10.68 7.78 -5.58
C LYS A 43 11.77 8.01 -6.62
N GLU A 44 11.51 8.83 -7.63
CA GLU A 44 12.48 9.18 -8.68
C GLU A 44 13.50 10.24 -8.24
N GLY A 45 13.17 11.07 -7.25
CA GLY A 45 14.10 12.02 -6.64
C GLY A 45 15.01 11.44 -5.53
N ARG A 46 15.04 10.12 -5.34
CA ARG A 46 15.88 9.43 -4.34
C ARG A 46 16.80 8.41 -4.97
#